data_AF-A0A167GPA1-F1
#
_entry.id   AF-A0A167GPA1-F1
#
_cell.length_a   1.000
_cell.length_b   1.000
_cell.length_c   1.000
_cell.angle_alpha   90.00
_cell.angle_beta   90.00
_cell.angle_gamma   90.00
#
_symmetry.space_group_name_H-M   'P 1'
#
loop_
_entity.id
_entity.type
_entity.pdbx_description
1 polymer ?
#
loop_
_entity_poly.entity_id
_entity_poly.type
_entity_poly.pdbx_seq_one_letter_code
_entity_poly.pdbx_strand_id
1 'polypeptide(L)'
;MLFCPNCANILIIAADTGRNKWRCSTCPYEFPIHKQMSSRTRLKRKELDDVLGGEDAWKDADSTSAQCDKCGNDKAYFMQMQIRSADEPMTTFYRCTNSTCGHNWREN
;
A
#
# COMPACT_ATOMS: atom_id res chain seq x y z
N MET A 1 12.09 3.95 19.03
CA MET A 1 11.46 5.01 19.85
C MET A 1 12.10 4.96 21.23
N LEU A 2 12.29 6.11 21.91
CA LEU A 2 12.95 6.19 23.22
C LEU A 2 11.95 6.66 24.28
N PHE A 3 12.01 6.06 25.47
CA PHE A 3 11.11 6.34 26.58
C PHE A 3 11.87 6.92 27.77
N CYS A 4 11.22 7.78 28.53
CA CYS A 4 11.77 8.33 29.77
C CYS A 4 11.81 7.26 30.87
N PRO A 5 12.94 7.07 31.58
CA PRO A 5 13.04 6.07 32.66
C PRO A 5 12.20 6.40 33.90
N ASN A 6 11.79 7.67 34.09
CA ASN A 6 11.08 8.11 35.28
C ASN A 6 9.55 8.06 35.14
N CYS A 7 9.01 8.37 33.95
CA CYS A 7 7.56 8.45 33.74
C CYS A 7 7.06 7.62 32.54
N ALA A 8 7.92 6.78 31.95
CA ALA A 8 7.63 5.90 30.81
C ALA A 8 7.03 6.59 29.57
N ASN A 9 7.04 7.93 29.53
CA ASN A 9 6.48 8.70 28.44
C ASN A 9 7.48 8.82 27.28
N ILE A 10 6.98 9.03 26.07
CA ILE A 10 7.84 9.16 24.88
C ILE A 10 8.68 10.44 24.96
N LEU A 11 9.95 10.32 24.60
CA LEU A 11 10.85 11.46 24.54
C LEU A 11 10.69 12.20 23.21
N ILE A 12 10.65 13.52 23.26
CA ILE A 12 10.56 14.41 22.10
C ILE A 12 11.91 15.11 21.86
N ILE A 13 12.21 15.45 20.62
CA ILE A 13 13.44 16.18 20.28
C ILE A 13 13.19 17.68 20.49
N ALA A 14 14.03 18.32 21.30
CA ALA A 14 14.04 19.76 21.51
C ALA A 14 15.43 20.33 21.17
N ALA A 15 15.46 21.53 20.59
CA ALA A 15 16.69 22.26 20.27
C ALA A 15 16.65 23.62 20.98
N ASP A 16 17.43 23.76 22.05
CA ASP A 16 17.36 24.91 22.96
C ASP A 16 18.73 25.61 23.07
N THR A 17 19.82 24.85 22.98
CA THR A 17 21.19 25.34 23.17
C THR A 17 22.17 24.79 22.12
N GLY A 18 21.79 24.88 20.85
CA GLY A 18 22.66 24.53 19.70
C GLY A 18 22.95 23.04 19.50
N ARG A 19 22.44 22.17 20.39
CA ARG A 19 22.45 20.70 20.23
C ARG A 19 21.06 20.14 20.47
N ASN A 20 20.72 19.10 19.71
CA ASN A 20 19.45 18.40 19.88
C ASN A 20 19.49 17.59 21.18
N LYS A 21 18.46 17.74 22.02
CA LYS A 21 18.26 16.98 23.26
C LYS A 21 16.92 16.25 23.22
N TRP A 22 16.87 15.07 23.82
CA TRP A 22 15.62 14.36 24.11
C TRP A 22 15.05 14.93 25.41
N ARG A 23 13.89 15.55 25.32
CA ARG A 23 13.18 16.13 26.46
C ARG A 23 11.90 15.34 26.71
N CYS A 24 11.56 15.13 27.97
CA CYS A 24 10.24 14.63 28.33
C CYS A 24 9.25 15.79 28.45
N SER A 25 8.00 15.60 28.00
CA SER A 25 6.94 16.60 28.14
C SER A 25 6.38 16.69 29.56
N THR A 26 6.53 15.64 30.36
CA THR A 26 5.89 15.51 31.68
C THR A 26 6.86 15.69 32.85
N CYS A 27 8.15 15.45 32.64
CA CYS A 27 9.16 15.54 33.70
C CYS A 27 10.41 16.32 33.22
N PRO A 28 11.25 16.85 34.13
CA PRO A 28 12.44 17.61 33.78
C PRO A 28 13.61 16.73 33.27
N TYR A 29 13.32 15.50 32.84
CA TYR A 29 14.34 14.61 32.27
C TYR A 29 14.77 15.11 30.90
N GLU A 30 16.07 15.35 30.76
CA GLU A 30 16.72 15.79 29.54
C GLU A 30 17.92 14.89 29.23
N PHE A 31 18.02 14.42 27.99
CA PHE A 31 19.13 13.59 27.53
C PHE A 31 19.76 14.17 26.25
N PRO A 32 21.00 14.70 26.30
CA PRO A 32 21.66 15.30 25.14
C PRO A 32 22.07 14.26 24.09
N ILE A 33 21.84 14.56 22.80
CA ILE A 33 22.20 13.68 21.68
C ILE A 33 23.65 13.94 21.31
N HIS A 34 24.57 13.06 21.75
CA HIS A 34 26.00 13.17 21.43
C HIS A 34 26.43 12.43 20.16
N LYS A 35 25.65 11.42 19.73
CA LYS A 35 25.97 10.58 18.57
C LYS A 35 24.81 10.59 17.58
N GLN A 36 25.13 10.51 16.29
CA GLN A 36 24.13 10.37 15.24
C GLN A 36 23.41 9.02 15.38
N MET A 37 22.10 9.07 15.66
CA MET A 37 21.25 7.90 15.81
C MET A 37 20.32 7.80 14.60
N SER A 38 20.58 6.89 13.67
CA SER A 38 19.70 6.64 12.52
C SER A 38 19.04 5.26 12.66
N SER A 39 17.71 5.22 12.72
CA SER A 39 16.95 3.99 12.54
C SER A 39 16.37 3.99 11.12
N ARG A 40 16.78 3.02 10.30
CA ARG A 40 16.24 2.83 8.95
C ARG A 40 15.40 1.56 8.94
N THR A 41 14.09 1.71 8.96
CA THR A 41 13.19 0.58 8.69
C THR A 41 13.04 0.45 7.18
N ARG A 42 13.43 -0.72 6.62
CA ARG A 42 13.13 -1.04 5.22
C ARG A 42 11.64 -1.38 5.13
N LEU A 43 10.84 -0.47 4.59
CA LEU A 43 9.45 -0.78 4.28
C LEU A 43 9.44 -1.81 3.15
N LYS A 44 8.91 -3.01 3.42
CA LYS A 44 8.50 -3.89 2.34
C LYS A 44 7.31 -3.24 1.66
N ARG A 45 7.37 -3.13 0.33
CA ARG A 45 6.23 -2.68 -0.47
C ARG A 45 5.08 -3.63 -0.19
N LYS A 46 3.91 -3.09 0.16
CA LYS A 46 2.69 -3.89 0.27
C LYS A 46 2.50 -4.57 -1.08
N GLU A 47 2.44 -5.89 -1.10
CA GLU A 47 1.99 -6.62 -2.27
C GLU A 47 0.58 -6.12 -2.55
N LEU A 48 0.34 -5.63 -3.76
CA LEU A 48 -1.00 -5.24 -4.16
C LEU A 48 -1.82 -6.53 -4.13
N ASP A 49 -2.58 -6.70 -3.06
CA ASP A 49 -3.68 -7.66 -3.03
C ASP A 49 -4.48 -7.40 -4.32
N ASP A 50 -4.73 -8.45 -5.10
CA ASP A 50 -5.47 -8.34 -6.35
C ASP A 50 -6.79 -7.64 -6.02
N VAL A 51 -6.91 -6.38 -6.42
CA VAL A 51 -8.07 -5.49 -6.16
C VAL A 51 -9.38 -6.11 -6.67
N LEU A 52 -9.25 -7.15 -7.49
CA LEU A 52 -10.31 -7.86 -8.18
C LEU A 52 -10.60 -9.25 -7.57
N GLY A 53 -10.16 -9.52 -6.34
CA GLY A 53 -10.67 -10.64 -5.53
C GLY A 53 -10.46 -12.04 -6.10
N GLY A 54 -9.22 -12.52 -6.20
CA GLY A 54 -8.92 -13.93 -6.46
C GLY A 54 -9.63 -14.55 -7.67
N GLU A 55 -9.79 -15.88 -7.69
CA GLU A 55 -10.54 -16.60 -8.73
C GLU A 55 -12.06 -16.53 -8.56
N ASP A 56 -12.55 -16.35 -7.34
CA ASP A 56 -13.98 -16.35 -7.02
C ASP A 56 -14.72 -15.10 -7.53
N ALA A 57 -14.10 -13.92 -7.53
CA ALA A 57 -14.78 -12.69 -7.98
C ALA A 57 -15.09 -12.66 -9.49
N TRP A 58 -14.53 -13.59 -10.27
CA TRP A 58 -14.73 -13.68 -11.71
C TRP A 58 -15.70 -14.79 -12.11
N LYS A 59 -16.19 -15.59 -11.16
CA LYS A 59 -17.14 -16.68 -11.45
C LYS A 59 -18.49 -16.15 -11.93
N ASP A 60 -18.89 -14.98 -11.43
CA ASP A 60 -20.16 -14.32 -11.77
C ASP A 60 -19.99 -13.15 -12.76
N ALA A 61 -18.77 -12.93 -13.25
CA ALA A 61 -18.49 -11.84 -14.20
C ALA A 61 -18.99 -12.20 -15.60
N ASP A 62 -19.58 -11.24 -16.30
CA ASP A 62 -20.00 -11.42 -17.69
C ASP A 62 -18.79 -11.62 -18.61
N SER A 63 -18.97 -12.44 -19.64
CA SER A 63 -17.96 -12.70 -20.67
C SER A 63 -18.19 -11.86 -21.91
N THR A 64 -17.14 -11.24 -22.45
CA THR A 64 -17.16 -10.51 -23.72
C THR A 64 -16.16 -11.09 -24.72
N SER A 65 -16.31 -10.73 -26.00
CA SER A 65 -15.37 -11.06 -27.05
C SER A 65 -14.17 -10.12 -27.01
N ALA A 66 -13.13 -10.49 -26.26
CA ALA A 66 -11.87 -9.76 -26.17
C ALA A 66 -10.71 -10.76 -26.26
N GLN A 67 -9.80 -10.50 -27.20
CA GLN A 67 -8.67 -11.38 -27.47
C GLN A 67 -7.59 -11.23 -26.40
N CYS A 68 -7.15 -12.34 -25.82
CA CYS A 68 -6.07 -12.33 -24.85
C CYS A 68 -4.69 -12.35 -25.56
N ASP A 69 -3.83 -11.39 -25.26
CA ASP A 69 -2.47 -11.30 -25.83
C ASP A 69 -1.58 -12.52 -25.55
N LYS A 70 -1.84 -13.26 -24.46
CA LYS A 70 -1.00 -14.39 -24.05
C LYS A 70 -1.37 -15.72 -24.68
N CYS A 71 -2.66 -16.02 -24.79
CA CYS A 71 -3.14 -17.34 -25.22
C CYS A 71 -3.96 -17.29 -26.52
N GLY A 72 -4.23 -16.09 -27.05
CA GLY A 72 -5.00 -15.90 -28.28
C GLY A 72 -6.47 -16.28 -28.17
N ASN A 73 -6.99 -16.50 -26.97
CA ASN A 73 -8.40 -16.81 -26.76
C ASN A 73 -9.27 -15.57 -26.99
N ASP A 74 -10.36 -15.71 -27.74
CA ASP A 74 -11.29 -14.62 -28.09
C ASP A 74 -12.28 -14.24 -26.99
N LYS A 75 -12.29 -14.94 -25.85
CA LYS A 75 -13.23 -14.69 -24.75
C LYS A 75 -12.53 -14.28 -23.47
N ALA A 76 -12.97 -13.16 -22.89
CA ALA A 76 -12.51 -12.65 -21.60
C ALA A 76 -13.70 -12.29 -20.71
N TYR A 77 -13.57 -12.53 -19.41
CA TYR A 77 -14.46 -11.93 -18.42
C TYR A 77 -14.14 -10.44 -18.32
N PHE A 78 -15.17 -9.60 -18.15
CA PHE A 78 -14.98 -8.17 -17.95
C PHE A 78 -15.66 -7.69 -16.67
N MET A 79 -15.04 -6.73 -16.00
CA MET A 79 -15.62 -6.06 -14.84
C MET A 79 -15.26 -4.58 -14.88
N GLN A 80 -16.26 -3.72 -14.67
CA GLN A 80 -16.07 -2.28 -14.60
C GLN A 80 -16.00 -1.85 -13.14
N MET A 81 -14.93 -1.17 -12.76
CA MET A 81 -14.74 -0.69 -11.39
C MET A 81 -14.29 0.77 -11.38
N GLN A 82 -14.89 1.53 -10.48
CA GLN A 82 -14.46 2.88 -10.18
C GLN A 82 -13.28 2.84 -9.20
N ILE A 83 -12.08 3.11 -9.72
CA ILE A 83 -10.85 3.14 -8.91
C ILE A 83 -10.52 4.55 -8.38
N ARG A 84 -11.21 5.59 -8.86
CA ARG A 84 -11.00 7.01 -8.52
C ARG A 84 -12.32 7.70 -8.19
N SER A 85 -12.27 9.02 -7.98
CA SER A 85 -13.45 9.87 -7.78
C SER A 85 -14.50 9.65 -8.86
N ALA A 86 -15.77 9.85 -8.52
CA ALA A 86 -16.91 9.60 -9.42
C ALA A 86 -16.93 10.49 -10.69
N ASP A 87 -16.05 11.49 -10.77
CA ASP A 87 -15.88 12.36 -11.94
C ASP A 87 -15.07 11.72 -13.08
N GLU A 88 -14.37 10.60 -12.83
CA GLU A 88 -13.64 9.86 -13.87
C GLU A 88 -14.50 8.71 -14.46
N PRO A 89 -14.33 8.39 -15.75
CA PRO A 89 -15.02 7.25 -16.37
C PRO A 89 -14.58 5.92 -15.73
N MET A 90 -15.49 4.95 -15.72
CA MET A 90 -15.22 3.61 -15.17
C MET A 90 -14.05 2.95 -15.89
N THR A 91 -13.11 2.37 -15.14
CA THR A 91 -12.03 1.55 -15.71
C THR A 91 -12.53 0.12 -15.94
N THR A 92 -12.30 -0.42 -17.13
CA THR A 92 -12.69 -1.81 -17.47
C THR A 92 -11.51 -2.74 -17.27
N PHE A 93 -11.72 -3.80 -16.50
CA PHE A 93 -10.75 -4.87 -16.27
C PHE A 93 -11.19 -6.11 -17.02
N TYR A 94 -10.22 -6.78 -17.64
CA TYR A 94 -10.41 -8.03 -18.36
C TYR A 94 -9.62 -9.15 -17.71
N ARG A 95 -10.20 -10.35 -17.71
CA ARG A 95 -9.54 -11.59 -17.32
C ARG A 95 -9.78 -12.67 -18.35
N CYS A 96 -8.72 -13.35 -18.78
CA CYS A 96 -8.86 -14.46 -19.71
C CYS A 96 -9.76 -15.56 -19.13
N THR A 97 -10.74 -16.04 -19.91
CA THR A 97 -11.62 -17.16 -19.53
C THR A 97 -10.90 -18.50 -19.46
N ASN A 98 -9.68 -18.60 -20.01
CA ASN A 98 -8.90 -19.83 -19.98
C ASN A 98 -8.28 -20.02 -18.58
N SER A 99 -8.70 -21.08 -17.89
CA SER A 99 -8.23 -21.46 -16.55
C SER A 99 -6.72 -21.67 -16.45
N THR A 100 -6.05 -21.97 -17.57
CA THR A 100 -4.58 -22.14 -17.61
C THR A 100 -3.81 -20.83 -17.78
N CYS A 101 -4.45 -19.78 -18.30
CA CYS A 101 -3.81 -18.50 -18.59
C CYS A 101 -4.01 -17.48 -17.46
N GLY A 102 -5.27 -17.28 -17.04
CA GLY A 102 -5.62 -16.36 -15.94
C GLY A 102 -5.07 -14.93 -16.09
N HIS A 103 -4.72 -14.51 -17.31
CA HIS A 103 -4.10 -13.21 -17.53
C HIS A 103 -5.13 -12.10 -17.32
N ASN A 104 -4.77 -11.13 -16.48
CA ASN A 104 -5.56 -9.93 -16.23
C ASN A 104 -4.93 -8.74 -16.96
N TRP A 105 -5.75 -7.96 -17.66
CA TRP A 105 -5.34 -6.69 -18.27
C TRP A 105 -6.43 -5.64 -18.05
N ARG A 106 -6.12 -4.38 -18.33
CA ARG A 106 -7.03 -3.26 -18.16
C ARG A 106 -7.13 -2.47 -19.46
N GLU A 107 -8.31 -1.95 -19.73
CA GLU A 107 -8.58 -1.02 -20.82
C GLU A 107 -9.09 0.30 -20.24
N ASN A 108 -8.56 1.41 -20.76
CA ASN A 108 -8.81 2.77 -20.28
C ASN A 108 -9.26 3.66 -21.43
#